data_AF-A0A1J4JED2-F1
#
_entry.id   AF-A0A1J4JED2-F1
#
_cell.length_a   1.000
_cell.length_b   1.000
_cell.length_c   1.000
_cell.angle_alpha   90.00
_cell.angle_beta   90.00
_cell.angle_gamma   90.00
#
_symmetry.space_group_name_H-M   'P 1'
#
loop_
_entity.id
_entity.type
_entity.pdbx_description
1 polymer ?
#
loop_
_entity_poly.entity_id
_entity_poly.type
_entity_poly.pdbx_seq_one_letter_code
_entity_poly.pdbx_strand_id
1 'polypeptide(L)'
;MTRYLLKIAYFFTKLTQIDISEMYRNFFTRSADQFGGKISFIIHDIITQLQKVGAEKNEGIFRLSGSKQKIQELCLELNDGRVTDWSKYPDNNVLCDTLKKYFRDNSERNPLIPFFIYDPLIMIPPLYQADADVGLTKIKGLMKELSRPTYISLAFLIKYLNFVANNKESNKMDALNLARMFGPNIMCSPMAHENPLMANHEAQNNITQILIERADDIFDDFYLTPDDILTDEEIEKISHVQVNEGDIVDSMNLRELRFKSLIPYVPGYLINDPNFVRPL
;
A
#
# COMPACT_ATOMS: atom_id res chain seq x y z
N MET A 1 1.00 -19.58 5.26
CA MET A 1 0.22 -19.94 4.04
C MET A 1 0.94 -19.52 2.75
N THR A 2 1.61 -18.37 2.74
CA THR A 2 2.39 -17.78 1.61
C THR A 2 3.52 -18.67 1.07
N ARG A 3 4.31 -19.33 1.94
CA ARG A 3 5.38 -20.26 1.49
C ARG A 3 4.86 -21.55 0.82
N TYR A 4 3.60 -21.91 1.02
CA TYR A 4 3.00 -23.12 0.42
C TYR A 4 2.48 -22.84 -0.99
N LEU A 5 1.94 -21.63 -1.21
CA LEU A 5 1.51 -21.15 -2.53
C LEU A 5 2.70 -20.93 -3.47
N LEU A 6 3.82 -20.39 -2.97
CA LEU A 6 5.11 -20.34 -3.70
C LEU A 6 5.58 -21.73 -4.15
N LYS A 7 5.36 -22.75 -3.32
CA LYS A 7 5.79 -24.14 -3.59
C LYS A 7 4.89 -24.89 -4.59
N ILE A 8 3.58 -24.62 -4.58
CA ILE A 8 2.62 -25.20 -5.53
C ILE A 8 2.80 -24.55 -6.91
N ALA A 9 2.95 -23.23 -6.94
CA ALA A 9 3.18 -22.51 -8.18
C ALA A 9 4.46 -22.97 -8.88
N TYR A 10 5.58 -23.12 -8.15
CA TYR A 10 6.83 -23.69 -8.67
C TYR A 10 6.67 -25.11 -9.23
N PHE A 11 5.81 -25.95 -8.66
CA PHE A 11 5.60 -27.31 -9.18
C PHE A 11 4.70 -27.36 -10.43
N PHE A 12 3.74 -26.44 -10.54
CA PHE A 12 2.96 -26.25 -11.76
C PHE A 12 3.84 -25.82 -12.95
N THR A 13 4.90 -25.05 -12.70
CA THR A 13 5.83 -24.52 -13.74
C THR A 13 6.47 -25.59 -14.62
N LYS A 14 6.83 -26.74 -14.05
CA LYS A 14 7.49 -27.82 -14.80
C LYS A 14 6.52 -28.64 -15.65
N LEU A 15 5.21 -28.51 -15.44
CA LEU A 15 4.20 -29.36 -16.08
C LEU A 15 3.40 -28.65 -17.17
N THR A 16 3.33 -27.31 -17.20
CA THR A 16 2.35 -26.60 -18.05
C THR A 16 2.90 -25.68 -19.14
N GLN A 17 4.22 -25.42 -19.23
CA GLN A 17 4.80 -24.41 -20.17
C GLN A 17 4.10 -23.03 -20.09
N ILE A 18 3.49 -22.68 -18.96
CA ILE A 18 2.89 -21.36 -18.74
C ILE A 18 3.98 -20.41 -18.25
N ASP A 19 4.16 -19.28 -18.92
CA ASP A 19 5.06 -18.21 -18.48
C ASP A 19 4.51 -17.59 -17.20
N ILE A 20 5.20 -17.84 -16.09
CA ILE A 20 4.74 -17.49 -14.75
C ILE A 20 5.05 -16.02 -14.44
N SER A 21 5.83 -15.33 -15.28
CA SER A 21 6.09 -13.91 -15.12
C SER A 21 4.78 -13.10 -15.09
N GLU A 22 3.78 -13.49 -15.89
CA GLU A 22 2.44 -12.91 -15.90
C GLU A 22 1.63 -13.17 -14.62
N MET A 23 1.92 -14.25 -13.88
CA MET A 23 1.18 -14.59 -12.64
C MET A 23 1.65 -13.79 -11.41
N TYR A 24 2.76 -13.04 -11.53
CA TYR A 24 3.42 -12.37 -10.39
C TYR A 24 3.58 -10.85 -10.52
N ARG A 25 3.15 -10.26 -11.65
CA ARG A 25 2.91 -8.82 -11.76
C ARG A 25 1.64 -8.49 -10.97
N ASN A 26 1.79 -8.45 -9.65
CA ASN A 26 0.71 -8.11 -8.72
C ASN A 26 1.10 -6.88 -7.91
N PHE A 27 1.46 -5.80 -8.62
CA PHE A 27 1.92 -4.56 -8.00
C PHE A 27 0.86 -3.93 -7.09
N PHE A 28 -0.42 -4.16 -7.37
CA PHE A 28 -1.51 -3.54 -6.62
C PHE A 28 -1.64 -4.07 -5.18
N THR A 29 -1.03 -5.22 -4.86
CA THR A 29 -1.07 -5.82 -3.50
C THR A 29 0.24 -5.68 -2.72
N ARG A 30 1.21 -4.97 -3.29
CA ARG A 30 2.54 -4.80 -2.69
C ARG A 30 2.53 -3.72 -1.62
N SER A 31 3.22 -3.95 -0.51
CA SER A 31 3.50 -2.91 0.47
C SER A 31 4.55 -1.93 -0.07
N ALA A 32 4.66 -0.75 0.56
CA ALA A 32 5.66 0.26 0.18
C ALA A 32 7.10 -0.30 0.17
N ASP A 33 7.44 -1.21 1.09
CA ASP A 33 8.77 -1.82 1.18
C ASP A 33 9.11 -2.73 -0.01
N GLN A 34 8.11 -3.21 -0.75
CA GLN A 34 8.30 -4.11 -1.90
C GLN A 34 8.57 -3.37 -3.22
N PHE A 35 8.76 -2.05 -3.15
CA PHE A 35 9.12 -1.18 -4.28
C PHE A 35 10.61 -0.78 -4.25
N GLY A 36 11.48 -1.67 -3.74
CA GLY A 36 12.93 -1.53 -3.89
C GLY A 36 13.54 -0.33 -3.17
N GLY A 37 12.95 0.12 -2.06
CA GLY A 37 13.45 1.28 -1.32
C GLY A 37 12.86 2.64 -1.77
N LYS A 38 12.02 2.62 -2.80
CA LYS A 38 11.51 3.80 -3.53
C LYS A 38 10.00 3.96 -3.41
N ILE A 39 9.47 5.08 -3.90
CA ILE A 39 8.02 5.33 -3.97
C ILE A 39 7.42 4.37 -5.00
N SER A 40 6.28 3.76 -4.67
CA SER A 40 5.51 2.96 -5.62
C SER A 40 5.20 3.76 -6.88
N PHE A 41 5.51 3.20 -8.05
CA PHE A 41 5.22 3.86 -9.33
C PHE A 41 3.72 4.13 -9.50
N ILE A 42 2.85 3.32 -8.89
CA ILE A 42 1.40 3.54 -8.88
C ILE A 42 1.05 4.88 -8.21
N ILE A 43 1.67 5.16 -7.06
CA ILE A 43 1.47 6.43 -6.34
C ILE A 43 2.07 7.58 -7.14
N HIS A 44 3.34 7.42 -7.55
CA HIS A 44 4.09 8.44 -8.27
C HIS A 44 3.38 8.83 -9.57
N ASP A 45 3.15 7.89 -10.47
CA ASP A 45 2.72 8.17 -11.84
C ASP A 45 1.29 8.72 -11.87
N ILE A 46 0.37 8.24 -11.01
CA ILE A 46 -0.98 8.79 -10.92
C ILE A 46 -0.94 10.25 -10.42
N ILE A 47 -0.16 10.54 -9.37
CA ILE A 47 -0.04 11.91 -8.83
C ILE A 47 0.61 12.83 -9.86
N THR A 48 1.69 12.39 -10.51
CA THR A 48 2.35 13.15 -11.58
C THR A 48 1.38 13.44 -12.73
N GLN A 49 0.56 12.47 -13.13
CA GLN A 49 -0.43 12.67 -14.18
C GLN A 49 -1.52 13.65 -13.76
N LEU A 50 -2.01 13.58 -12.52
CA LEU A 50 -2.97 14.56 -11.98
C LEU A 50 -2.39 15.98 -11.95
N GLN A 51 -1.13 16.14 -11.54
CA GLN A 51 -0.44 17.43 -11.57
C GLN A 51 -0.26 17.95 -13.01
N LYS A 52 0.12 17.07 -13.94
CA LYS A 52 0.33 17.43 -15.35
C LYS A 52 -0.93 17.99 -16.02
N VAL A 53 -2.11 17.47 -15.66
CA VAL A 53 -3.39 17.91 -16.22
C VAL A 53 -4.04 19.04 -15.42
N GLY A 54 -3.40 19.56 -14.37
CA GLY A 54 -3.94 20.63 -13.54
C GLY A 54 -5.16 20.21 -12.71
N ALA A 55 -5.21 18.93 -12.30
CA ALA A 55 -6.38 18.36 -11.64
C ALA A 55 -6.70 19.03 -10.30
N GLU A 56 -5.74 19.72 -9.67
CA GLU A 56 -5.94 20.43 -8.40
C GLU A 56 -7.03 21.51 -8.47
N LYS A 57 -7.47 21.92 -9.67
CA LYS A 57 -8.56 22.88 -9.85
C LYS A 57 -9.92 22.23 -10.07
N ASN A 58 -9.96 20.91 -10.30
CA ASN A 58 -11.19 20.17 -10.57
C ASN A 58 -12.11 20.18 -9.34
N GLU A 59 -13.32 20.70 -9.51
CA GLU A 59 -14.33 20.70 -8.46
C GLU A 59 -14.61 19.28 -7.95
N GLY A 60 -14.53 19.09 -6.63
CA GLY A 60 -14.76 17.83 -5.98
C GLY A 60 -13.71 16.75 -6.27
N ILE A 61 -12.47 17.12 -6.63
CA ILE A 61 -11.36 16.16 -6.78
C ILE A 61 -11.30 15.20 -5.57
N PHE A 62 -11.09 13.91 -5.83
CA PHE A 62 -11.17 12.81 -4.85
C PHE A 62 -12.53 12.53 -4.20
N ARG A 63 -13.52 13.43 -4.29
CA ARG A 63 -14.88 13.20 -3.80
C ARG A 63 -15.78 12.57 -4.86
N LEU A 64 -15.70 13.03 -6.10
CA LEU A 64 -16.51 12.52 -7.20
C LEU A 64 -15.96 11.19 -7.73
N SER A 65 -16.86 10.32 -8.18
CA SER A 65 -16.49 9.01 -8.71
C SER A 65 -16.31 9.01 -10.22
N GLY A 66 -15.28 8.31 -10.69
CA GLY A 66 -15.05 8.05 -12.10
C GLY A 66 -15.81 6.81 -12.60
N SER A 67 -15.65 6.51 -13.89
CA SER A 67 -16.20 5.28 -14.48
C SER A 67 -15.59 4.03 -13.83
N LYS A 68 -16.44 3.19 -13.21
CA LYS A 68 -16.01 1.91 -12.58
C LYS A 68 -15.26 1.01 -13.54
N GLN A 69 -15.70 0.93 -14.79
CA GLN A 69 -15.05 0.14 -15.83
C GLN A 69 -13.63 0.67 -16.08
N LYS A 70 -13.48 1.98 -16.26
CA LYS A 70 -12.17 2.60 -16.51
C LYS A 70 -11.22 2.50 -15.31
N ILE A 71 -11.75 2.58 -14.10
CA ILE A 71 -10.98 2.34 -12.86
C ILE A 71 -10.46 0.90 -12.86
N GLN A 72 -11.29 -0.08 -13.22
CA GLN A 72 -10.86 -1.49 -13.28
C GLN A 72 -9.81 -1.71 -14.37
N GLU A 73 -10.00 -1.15 -15.57
CA GLU A 73 -9.01 -1.21 -16.66
C GLU A 73 -7.65 -0.63 -16.22
N LEU A 74 -7.65 0.57 -15.62
CA LEU A 74 -6.42 1.21 -15.15
C LEU A 74 -5.77 0.43 -14.00
N CYS A 75 -6.55 -0.13 -13.08
CA CYS A 75 -6.01 -0.99 -12.01
C CYS A 75 -5.31 -2.22 -12.59
N LEU A 76 -5.88 -2.85 -13.62
CA LEU A 76 -5.28 -4.03 -14.27
C LEU A 76 -3.97 -3.66 -15.00
N GLU A 77 -3.96 -2.53 -15.72
CA GLU A 77 -2.75 -2.05 -16.41
C GLU A 77 -1.63 -1.73 -15.41
N LEU A 78 -1.95 -1.01 -14.33
CA LEU A 78 -1.00 -0.70 -13.24
C LEU A 78 -0.57 -1.93 -12.44
N ASN A 79 -1.41 -2.96 -12.39
CA ASN A 79 -1.06 -4.21 -11.72
C ASN A 79 -0.02 -4.99 -12.50
N ASP A 80 -0.05 -4.91 -13.83
CA ASP A 80 0.90 -5.54 -14.76
C ASP A 80 2.20 -4.71 -14.89
N GLY A 81 2.12 -3.39 -14.93
CA GLY A 81 3.29 -2.53 -15.02
C GLY A 81 2.96 -1.04 -15.13
N ARG A 82 3.95 -0.25 -15.55
CA ARG A 82 3.76 1.19 -15.72
C ARG A 82 2.89 1.49 -16.94
N VAL A 83 1.89 2.35 -16.77
CA VAL A 83 1.02 2.81 -17.86
C VAL A 83 1.81 3.71 -18.81
N THR A 84 1.83 3.36 -20.09
CA THR A 84 2.56 4.12 -21.12
C THR A 84 1.68 5.13 -21.86
N ASP A 85 0.36 4.91 -21.90
CA ASP A 85 -0.59 5.76 -22.60
C ASP A 85 -1.73 6.23 -21.68
N TRP A 86 -1.51 7.38 -21.04
CA TRP A 86 -2.49 8.01 -20.16
C TRP A 86 -3.68 8.64 -20.92
N SER A 87 -3.61 8.77 -22.26
CA SER A 87 -4.71 9.36 -23.05
C SER A 87 -5.98 8.50 -23.02
N LYS A 88 -5.85 7.21 -22.69
CA LYS A 88 -6.96 6.27 -22.45
C LYS A 88 -7.83 6.63 -21.24
N TYR A 89 -7.30 7.45 -20.32
CA TYR A 89 -7.92 7.79 -19.04
C TYR A 89 -8.01 9.32 -18.85
N PRO A 90 -8.79 10.04 -19.68
CA PRO A 90 -8.88 11.50 -19.62
C PRO A 90 -9.69 12.03 -18.43
N ASP A 91 -10.46 11.17 -17.76
CA ASP A 91 -11.27 11.54 -16.59
C ASP A 91 -10.42 11.53 -15.32
N ASN A 92 -10.19 12.71 -14.74
CA ASN A 92 -9.42 12.88 -13.50
C ASN A 92 -10.02 12.08 -12.33
N ASN A 93 -11.33 11.82 -12.31
CA ASN A 93 -11.96 11.03 -11.26
C ASN A 93 -11.59 9.54 -11.35
N VAL A 94 -11.30 9.02 -12.55
CA VAL A 94 -10.77 7.66 -12.74
C VAL A 94 -9.39 7.54 -12.10
N LEU A 95 -8.52 8.53 -12.31
CA LEU A 95 -7.18 8.58 -11.70
C LEU A 95 -7.29 8.66 -10.16
N CYS A 96 -8.15 9.56 -9.66
CA CYS A 96 -8.39 9.73 -8.22
C CYS A 96 -8.91 8.47 -7.55
N ASP A 97 -9.91 7.82 -8.13
CA ASP A 97 -10.51 6.61 -7.58
C ASP A 97 -9.56 5.41 -7.66
N THR A 98 -8.74 5.33 -8.70
CA THR A 98 -7.69 4.30 -8.83
C THR A 98 -6.66 4.45 -7.71
N LEU A 99 -6.18 5.68 -7.43
CA LEU A 99 -5.25 5.93 -6.34
C LEU A 99 -5.86 5.58 -4.98
N LYS A 100 -7.11 5.99 -4.71
CA LYS A 100 -7.81 5.60 -3.48
C LYS A 100 -7.98 4.09 -3.38
N LYS A 101 -8.30 3.42 -4.50
CA LYS A 101 -8.47 1.97 -4.55
C LYS A 101 -7.16 1.23 -4.25
N TYR A 102 -6.02 1.71 -4.75
CA TYR A 102 -4.71 1.17 -4.42
C TYR A 102 -4.48 1.15 -2.91
N PHE A 103 -4.73 2.26 -2.23
CA PHE A 103 -4.58 2.29 -0.78
C PHE A 103 -5.63 1.42 -0.05
N ARG A 104 -6.91 1.49 -0.46
CA ARG A 104 -8.00 0.71 0.14
C ARG A 104 -7.79 -0.79 0.09
N ASP A 105 -7.36 -1.30 -1.06
CA ASP A 105 -7.14 -2.75 -1.23
C ASP A 105 -5.97 -3.25 -0.36
N ASN A 106 -5.07 -2.34 0.04
CA ASN A 106 -3.95 -2.64 0.94
C ASN A 106 -4.23 -2.32 2.41
N SER A 107 -5.25 -1.52 2.74
CA SER A 107 -5.42 -0.96 4.09
C SER A 107 -5.67 -2.00 5.18
N GLU A 108 -6.27 -3.14 4.84
CA GLU A 108 -6.53 -4.24 5.78
C GLU A 108 -5.30 -5.15 6.02
N ARG A 109 -4.29 -5.10 5.15
CA ARG A 109 -3.12 -6.01 5.22
C ARG A 109 -1.82 -5.27 5.48
N ASN A 110 -1.57 -4.21 4.73
CA ASN A 110 -0.37 -3.39 4.76
C ASN A 110 -0.75 -1.93 4.46
N PRO A 111 -1.47 -1.25 5.37
CA PRO A 111 -1.82 0.17 5.20
C PRO A 111 -0.58 1.04 5.08
N LEU A 112 -0.71 2.16 4.37
CA LEU A 112 0.38 3.14 4.20
C LEU A 112 0.83 3.73 5.54
N ILE A 113 -0.11 3.97 6.46
CA ILE A 113 0.17 4.22 7.87
C ILE A 113 0.09 2.85 8.59
N PRO A 114 1.22 2.27 8.99
CA PRO A 114 1.26 0.92 9.53
C PRO A 114 0.45 0.77 10.82
N PHE A 115 -0.07 -0.44 11.04
CA PHE A 115 -0.88 -0.79 12.21
C PHE A 115 -0.23 -0.42 13.54
N PHE A 116 1.10 -0.56 13.65
CA PHE A 116 1.82 -0.31 14.90
C PHE A 116 1.83 1.16 15.32
N ILE A 117 1.70 2.11 14.39
CA ILE A 117 1.57 3.54 14.71
C ILE A 117 0.12 4.03 14.74
N TYR A 118 -0.86 3.23 14.28
CA TYR A 118 -2.25 3.67 14.17
C TYR A 118 -2.81 4.20 15.50
N ASP A 119 -2.79 3.38 16.56
CA ASP A 119 -3.37 3.75 17.87
C ASP A 119 -2.66 4.97 18.50
N PRO A 120 -1.32 5.03 18.54
CA PRO A 120 -0.61 6.25 18.96
C PRO A 120 -1.01 7.49 18.17
N LEU A 121 -1.17 7.37 16.85
CA LEU A 121 -1.44 8.50 15.96
C LEU A 121 -2.85 9.06 16.17
N ILE A 122 -3.88 8.20 16.26
CA ILE A 122 -5.27 8.65 16.44
C ILE A 122 -5.54 9.28 17.83
N MET A 123 -4.63 9.10 18.80
CA MET A 123 -4.72 9.74 20.12
C MET A 123 -4.13 11.16 20.16
N ILE A 124 -3.46 11.60 19.08
CA ILE A 124 -2.80 12.92 19.02
C ILE A 124 -3.77 14.10 18.82
N PRO A 125 -4.88 14.03 18.04
CA PRO A 125 -5.69 15.21 17.74
C PRO A 125 -6.13 16.04 18.96
N PRO A 126 -6.59 15.45 20.08
CA PRO A 126 -6.91 16.23 21.28
C PRO A 126 -5.69 16.93 21.89
N LEU A 127 -4.51 16.30 21.82
CA LEU A 127 -3.26 16.88 22.31
C LEU A 127 -2.80 18.04 21.43
N TYR A 128 -2.89 17.88 20.11
CA TYR A 128 -2.57 18.93 19.13
C TYR A 128 -3.47 20.16 19.31
N GLN A 129 -4.75 19.94 19.61
CA GLN A 129 -5.70 21.03 19.87
C GLN A 129 -5.38 21.81 21.16
N ALA A 130 -4.78 21.15 22.16
CA ALA A 130 -4.35 21.78 23.41
C ALA A 130 -2.98 22.48 23.25
N ASP A 131 -2.05 21.84 22.55
CA ASP A 131 -0.71 22.32 22.27
C ASP A 131 -0.21 21.75 20.92
N ALA A 132 -0.16 22.62 19.91
CA ALA A 132 0.21 22.23 18.56
C ALA A 132 1.66 21.73 18.48
N ASP A 133 2.60 22.32 19.24
CA ASP A 133 4.02 21.95 19.19
C ASP A 133 4.24 20.56 19.79
N VAL A 134 3.54 20.25 20.89
CA VAL A 134 3.53 18.91 21.49
C VAL A 134 2.94 17.89 20.51
N GLY A 135 1.81 18.22 19.88
CA GLY A 135 1.18 17.36 18.88
C GLY A 135 2.10 17.06 17.70
N LEU A 136 2.71 18.10 17.11
CA LEU A 136 3.67 17.96 16.00
C LEU A 136 4.89 17.14 16.39
N THR A 137 5.44 17.39 17.58
CA THR A 137 6.60 16.64 18.08
C THR A 137 6.30 15.15 18.16
N LYS A 138 5.10 14.78 18.65
CA LYS A 138 4.66 13.37 18.68
C LYS A 138 4.47 12.78 17.30
N ILE A 139 3.84 13.53 16.37
CA ILE A 139 3.65 13.08 14.98
C ILE A 139 5.02 12.81 14.34
N LYS A 140 5.95 13.77 14.42
CA LYS A 140 7.32 13.60 13.90
C LYS A 140 8.05 12.41 14.53
N GLY A 141 7.83 12.17 15.83
CA GLY A 141 8.35 11.00 16.52
C GLY A 141 7.90 9.69 15.88
N LEU A 142 6.60 9.55 15.63
CA LEU A 142 6.02 8.36 14.98
C LEU A 142 6.45 8.22 13.51
N MET A 143 6.60 9.34 12.78
CA MET A 143 7.08 9.30 11.39
C MET A 143 8.49 8.72 11.28
N LYS A 144 9.35 8.94 12.29
CA LYS A 144 10.72 8.38 12.34
C LYS A 144 10.76 6.87 12.56
N GLU A 145 9.66 6.26 12.99
CA GLU A 145 9.56 4.80 13.14
C GLU A 145 9.22 4.09 11.82
N LEU A 146 8.82 4.85 10.79
CA LEU A 146 8.48 4.31 9.48
C LEU A 146 9.75 3.86 8.73
N SER A 147 9.61 2.78 7.95
CA SER A 147 10.63 2.45 6.96
C SER A 147 10.76 3.58 5.94
N ARG A 148 11.96 3.76 5.37
CA ARG A 148 12.21 4.80 4.36
C ARG A 148 11.15 4.79 3.24
N PRO A 149 10.82 3.64 2.60
CA PRO A 149 9.83 3.61 1.51
C PRO A 149 8.44 4.04 1.93
N THR A 150 8.03 3.65 3.15
CA THR A 150 6.75 4.05 3.73
C THR A 150 6.72 5.54 4.02
N TYR A 151 7.78 6.08 4.64
CA TYR A 151 7.92 7.50 4.94
C TYR A 151 7.85 8.35 3.68
N ILE A 152 8.68 8.08 2.67
CA ILE A 152 8.70 8.89 1.43
C ILE A 152 7.40 8.77 0.63
N SER A 153 6.75 7.60 0.63
CA SER A 153 5.46 7.41 -0.04
C SER A 153 4.35 8.20 0.66
N LEU A 154 4.34 8.19 2.00
CA LEU A 154 3.40 8.98 2.79
C LEU A 154 3.66 10.48 2.63
N ALA A 155 4.90 10.93 2.72
CA ALA A 155 5.29 12.32 2.55
C ALA A 155 4.87 12.84 1.16
N PHE A 156 5.14 12.08 0.10
CA PHE A 156 4.77 12.42 -1.27
C PHE A 156 3.25 12.55 -1.44
N LEU A 157 2.47 11.59 -0.92
CA LEU A 157 1.01 11.65 -0.95
C LEU A 157 0.48 12.86 -0.16
N ILE A 158 0.93 13.04 1.09
CA ILE A 158 0.40 14.07 1.98
C ILE A 158 0.75 15.48 1.48
N LYS A 159 1.96 15.70 0.95
CA LYS A 159 2.32 16.97 0.31
C LYS A 159 1.47 17.25 -0.93
N TYR A 160 1.14 16.23 -1.73
CA TYR A 160 0.21 16.42 -2.86
C TYR A 160 -1.20 16.77 -2.38
N LEU A 161 -1.71 16.12 -1.34
CA LEU A 161 -3.02 16.47 -0.76
C LEU A 161 -3.02 17.89 -0.16
N ASN A 162 -1.93 18.34 0.46
CA ASN A 162 -1.77 19.72 0.90
C ASN A 162 -1.86 20.70 -0.28
N PHE A 163 -1.15 20.41 -1.38
CA PHE A 163 -1.22 21.21 -2.61
C PHE A 163 -2.66 21.31 -3.14
N VAL A 164 -3.41 20.20 -3.16
CA VAL A 164 -4.83 20.20 -3.55
C VAL A 164 -5.67 21.03 -2.56
N ALA A 165 -5.46 20.88 -1.24
CA ALA A 165 -6.19 21.64 -0.22
C ALA A 165 -5.97 23.16 -0.34
N ASN A 166 -4.79 23.59 -0.77
CA ASN A 166 -4.47 25.00 -1.00
C ASN A 166 -5.19 25.58 -2.22
N ASN A 167 -5.76 24.75 -3.10
CA ASN A 167 -6.56 25.15 -4.25
C ASN A 167 -8.08 25.06 -3.99
N LYS A 168 -8.50 24.97 -2.71
CA LYS A 168 -9.91 24.82 -2.28
C LYS A 168 -10.87 25.88 -2.80
N GLU A 169 -10.40 27.07 -3.17
CA GLU A 169 -11.25 28.11 -3.77
C GLU A 169 -11.82 27.67 -5.11
N SER A 170 -11.04 26.92 -5.91
CA SER A 170 -11.47 26.32 -7.17
C SER A 170 -12.13 24.97 -6.93
N ASN A 171 -11.41 24.04 -6.27
CA ASN A 171 -11.82 22.64 -6.23
C ASN A 171 -12.85 22.29 -5.13
N LYS A 172 -13.11 23.19 -4.16
CA LYS A 172 -14.03 23.00 -3.03
C LYS A 172 -13.66 21.89 -2.04
N MET A 173 -12.42 21.42 -2.07
CA MET A 173 -11.89 20.35 -1.22
C MET A 173 -10.81 20.90 -0.28
N ASP A 174 -11.21 21.23 0.95
CA ASP A 174 -10.29 21.55 2.04
C ASP A 174 -9.63 20.29 2.63
N ALA A 175 -8.68 20.50 3.56
CA ALA A 175 -7.93 19.42 4.19
C ALA A 175 -8.83 18.41 4.91
N LEU A 176 -9.92 18.85 5.57
CA LEU A 176 -10.87 17.95 6.23
C LEU A 176 -11.65 17.10 5.22
N ASN A 177 -12.08 17.66 4.10
CA ASN A 177 -12.77 16.90 3.06
C ASN A 177 -11.84 15.90 2.39
N LEU A 178 -10.58 16.26 2.13
CA LEU A 178 -9.58 15.31 1.64
C LEU A 178 -9.26 14.23 2.69
N ALA A 179 -9.18 14.60 3.96
CA ALA A 179 -8.97 13.66 5.06
C ALA A 179 -10.07 12.60 5.13
N ARG A 180 -11.34 12.97 4.96
CA ARG A 180 -12.46 12.02 4.86
C ARG A 180 -12.31 11.06 3.68
N MET A 181 -11.74 11.54 2.57
CA MET A 181 -11.53 10.73 1.37
C MET A 181 -10.30 9.83 1.46
N PHE A 182 -9.28 10.16 2.26
CA PHE A 182 -8.03 9.39 2.32
C PHE A 182 -7.82 8.63 3.62
N GLY A 183 -8.26 9.15 4.75
CA GLY A 183 -8.16 8.53 6.08
C GLY A 183 -8.45 7.03 6.05
N PRO A 184 -9.66 6.57 5.64
CA PRO A 184 -10.02 5.15 5.59
C PRO A 184 -9.25 4.33 4.55
N ASN A 185 -8.60 4.97 3.57
CA ASN A 185 -7.84 4.29 2.54
C ASN A 185 -6.37 4.10 2.96
N ILE A 186 -5.77 5.04 3.68
CA ILE A 186 -4.33 4.99 4.04
C ILE A 186 -4.06 4.36 5.40
N MET A 187 -5.08 4.24 6.27
CA MET A 187 -4.94 3.62 7.58
C MET A 187 -6.21 2.86 7.96
N CYS A 188 -6.07 1.85 8.82
CA CYS A 188 -7.16 1.02 9.30
C CYS A 188 -6.86 0.60 10.74
N SER A 189 -7.90 0.51 11.59
CA SER A 189 -7.74 0.00 12.95
C SER A 189 -7.29 -1.46 12.90
N PRO A 190 -6.27 -1.86 13.69
CA PRO A 190 -5.87 -3.27 13.80
C PRO A 190 -7.02 -4.19 14.25
N MET A 191 -8.01 -3.64 14.97
CA MET A 191 -9.18 -4.38 15.47
C MET A 191 -10.40 -4.30 14.55
N ALA A 192 -10.33 -3.58 13.41
CA ALA A 192 -11.49 -3.38 12.54
C ALA A 192 -12.08 -4.69 11.99
N HIS A 193 -11.24 -5.71 11.80
CA HIS A 193 -11.70 -7.03 11.35
C HIS A 193 -12.54 -7.76 12.41
N GLU A 194 -12.19 -7.60 13.69
CA GLU A 194 -12.87 -8.24 14.81
C GLU A 194 -14.09 -7.44 15.26
N ASN A 195 -13.98 -6.11 15.27
CA ASN A 195 -15.05 -5.22 15.68
C ASN A 195 -15.00 -3.90 14.89
N PRO A 196 -15.82 -3.76 13.83
CA PRO A 196 -15.89 -2.54 13.03
C PRO A 196 -16.25 -1.28 13.83
N LEU A 197 -16.95 -1.43 14.96
CA LEU A 197 -17.33 -0.30 15.82
C LEU A 197 -16.16 0.32 16.58
N MET A 198 -15.00 -0.36 16.62
CA MET A 198 -13.78 0.17 17.24
C MET A 198 -12.95 1.06 16.32
N ALA A 199 -13.39 1.23 15.06
CA ALA A 199 -12.79 2.21 14.17
C ALA A 199 -13.21 3.63 14.60
N ASN A 200 -12.30 4.37 15.24
CA ASN A 200 -12.49 5.77 15.57
C ASN A 200 -12.31 6.65 14.31
N HIS A 201 -13.30 6.59 13.42
CA HIS A 201 -13.27 7.30 12.14
C HIS A 201 -13.14 8.82 12.27
N GLU A 202 -13.68 9.40 13.36
CA GLU A 202 -13.52 10.83 13.62
C GLU A 202 -12.06 11.18 13.93
N ALA A 203 -11.43 10.47 14.87
CA ALA A 203 -10.02 10.68 15.18
C ALA A 203 -9.11 10.42 13.98
N GLN A 204 -9.42 9.40 13.18
CA GLN A 204 -8.74 9.07 11.93
C GLN A 204 -8.82 10.21 10.90
N ASN A 205 -9.99 10.84 10.74
CA ASN A 205 -10.14 11.99 9.86
C ASN A 205 -9.38 13.21 10.42
N ASN A 206 -9.49 13.47 11.72
CA ASN A 206 -8.81 14.60 12.35
C ASN A 206 -7.29 14.50 12.23
N ILE A 207 -6.71 13.31 12.47
CA ILE A 207 -5.27 13.13 12.33
C ILE A 207 -4.82 13.24 10.87
N THR A 208 -5.60 12.72 9.92
CA THR A 208 -5.32 12.90 8.49
C THR A 208 -5.39 14.36 8.07
N GLN A 209 -6.34 15.13 8.61
CA GLN A 209 -6.43 16.57 8.38
C GLN A 209 -5.16 17.28 8.88
N ILE A 210 -4.71 16.99 10.10
CA ILE A 210 -3.48 17.58 10.65
C ILE A 210 -2.27 17.23 9.77
N LEU A 211 -2.15 15.98 9.32
CA LEU A 211 -1.08 15.57 8.40
C LEU A 211 -1.10 16.42 7.11
N ILE A 212 -2.28 16.62 6.53
CA ILE A 212 -2.46 17.42 5.30
C ILE A 212 -2.13 18.90 5.57
N GLU A 213 -2.68 19.52 6.61
CA GLU A 213 -2.50 20.95 6.89
C GLU A 213 -1.05 21.29 7.27
N ARG A 214 -0.37 20.39 7.99
CA ARG A 214 0.99 20.57 8.50
C ARG A 214 2.02 19.76 7.73
N ALA A 215 1.73 19.43 6.48
CA ALA A 215 2.57 18.58 5.63
C ALA A 215 4.02 19.10 5.55
N ASP A 216 4.20 20.40 5.37
CA ASP A 216 5.54 20.99 5.26
C ASP A 216 6.31 21.02 6.56
N ASP A 217 5.62 21.12 7.70
CA ASP A 217 6.27 21.04 9.00
C ASP A 217 6.64 19.60 9.33
N ILE A 218 5.73 18.64 9.09
CA ILE A 218 5.92 17.23 9.47
C ILE A 218 6.98 16.55 8.59
N PHE A 219 6.97 16.84 7.29
CA PHE A 219 7.86 16.28 6.28
C PHE A 219 8.84 17.35 5.78
N ASP A 220 9.48 18.06 6.71
CA ASP A 220 10.41 19.18 6.45
C ASP A 220 11.76 18.71 5.86
N ASP A 221 12.13 17.46 6.11
CA ASP A 221 13.32 16.79 5.58
C ASP A 221 13.07 16.03 4.26
N PHE A 222 11.82 15.96 3.78
CA PHE A 222 11.48 15.24 2.56
C PHE A 222 11.52 16.14 1.32
N TYR A 223 12.36 15.75 0.37
CA TYR A 223 12.44 16.33 -0.97
C TYR A 223 12.44 15.18 -1.97
N LEU A 224 11.57 15.24 -2.98
CA LEU A 224 11.53 14.23 -4.02
C LEU A 224 12.81 14.28 -4.85
N THR A 225 13.57 13.19 -4.87
CA THR A 225 14.75 13.05 -5.71
C THR A 225 14.52 12.01 -6.82
N PRO A 226 15.30 12.04 -7.93
CA PRO A 226 15.25 10.99 -8.94
C PRO A 226 15.50 9.58 -8.38
N ASP A 227 16.27 9.47 -7.29
CA ASP A 227 16.56 8.20 -6.63
C ASP A 227 15.34 7.63 -5.87
N ASP A 228 14.33 8.44 -5.60
CA ASP A 228 13.07 7.99 -4.98
C ASP A 228 12.06 7.47 -5.99
N ILE A 229 12.34 7.63 -7.29
CA ILE A 229 11.46 7.26 -8.39
C ILE A 229 11.98 5.97 -9.05
N LEU A 230 11.07 5.01 -9.24
CA LEU A 230 11.38 3.77 -9.96
C LEU A 230 11.52 4.03 -11.46
N THR A 231 12.61 3.55 -12.04
CA THR A 231 12.81 3.45 -13.50
C THR A 231 12.07 2.25 -14.08
N ASP A 232 11.83 2.22 -15.39
CA ASP A 232 11.18 1.08 -16.05
C ASP A 232 11.99 -0.21 -15.90
N GLU A 233 13.33 -0.09 -15.94
CA GLU A 233 14.22 -1.23 -15.70
C GLU A 233 14.11 -1.77 -14.26
N GLU A 234 13.98 -0.89 -13.28
CA GLU A 234 13.78 -1.30 -11.89
C GLU A 234 12.41 -1.95 -11.69
N ILE A 235 11.35 -1.39 -12.31
CA ILE A 235 10.01 -1.96 -12.30
C ILE A 235 10.05 -3.38 -12.87
N GLU A 236 10.73 -3.60 -14.00
CA GLU A 236 10.84 -4.94 -14.57
C GLU A 236 11.69 -5.87 -13.70
N LYS A 237 12.77 -5.39 -13.08
CA LYS A 237 13.55 -6.18 -12.12
C LYS A 237 12.71 -6.63 -10.91
N ILE A 238 11.82 -5.77 -10.41
CA ILE A 238 10.92 -6.12 -9.30
C ILE A 238 9.66 -6.83 -9.77
N SER A 239 9.31 -6.83 -11.06
CA SER A 239 8.14 -7.54 -11.61
C SER A 239 8.35 -9.05 -11.55
N HIS A 240 9.60 -9.51 -11.68
CA HIS A 240 9.98 -10.90 -11.56
C HIS A 240 10.11 -11.35 -10.09
N VAL A 241 9.74 -12.62 -9.82
CA VAL A 241 10.04 -13.26 -8.53
C VAL A 241 11.56 -13.35 -8.40
N GLN A 242 12.12 -12.68 -7.40
CA GLN A 242 13.50 -12.95 -6.99
C GLN A 242 13.55 -14.33 -6.34
N VAL A 243 13.86 -15.35 -7.15
CA VAL A 243 14.14 -16.68 -6.65
C VAL A 243 15.59 -16.69 -6.15
N ASN A 244 15.77 -16.66 -4.84
CA ASN A 244 17.10 -16.83 -4.26
C ASN A 244 17.54 -18.30 -4.44
N GLU A 245 18.63 -18.54 -5.17
CA GLU A 245 19.18 -19.89 -5.40
C GLU A 245 19.47 -20.62 -4.08
N GLY A 246 19.89 -19.91 -3.04
CA GLY A 246 20.09 -20.47 -1.70
C GLY A 246 18.79 -21.01 -1.09
N ASP A 247 17.67 -20.28 -1.23
CA ASP A 247 16.36 -20.73 -0.75
C ASP A 247 15.85 -21.96 -1.53
N ILE A 248 16.22 -22.08 -2.82
CA ILE A 248 15.94 -23.27 -3.62
C ILE A 248 16.71 -24.47 -3.05
N VAL A 249 18.02 -24.31 -2.86
CA VAL A 249 18.91 -25.36 -2.34
C VAL A 249 18.48 -25.80 -0.95
N ASP A 250 18.19 -24.85 -0.06
CA ASP A 250 17.69 -25.14 1.28
C ASP A 250 16.33 -25.84 1.24
N SER A 251 15.41 -25.42 0.37
CA SER A 251 14.14 -26.11 0.19
C SER A 251 14.32 -27.51 -0.40
N MET A 252 15.32 -27.76 -1.25
CA MET A 252 15.66 -29.08 -1.78
C MET A 252 16.23 -29.97 -0.66
N ASN A 253 17.20 -29.47 0.09
CA ASN A 253 17.79 -30.16 1.25
C ASN A 253 16.73 -30.51 2.30
N LEU A 254 15.84 -29.57 2.64
CA LEU A 254 14.74 -29.80 3.58
C LEU A 254 13.75 -30.86 3.08
N ARG A 255 13.50 -30.94 1.77
CA ARG A 255 12.64 -31.98 1.17
C ARG A 255 13.33 -33.34 1.19
N GLU A 256 14.61 -33.38 0.89
CA GLU A 256 15.39 -34.62 0.94
C GLU A 256 15.49 -35.14 2.38
N LEU A 257 15.73 -34.26 3.36
CA LEU A 257 15.67 -34.58 4.78
C LEU A 257 14.27 -35.07 5.20
N ARG A 258 13.19 -34.43 4.72
CA ARG A 258 11.82 -34.92 4.97
C ARG A 258 11.54 -36.27 4.33
N PHE A 259 12.05 -36.52 3.12
CA PHE A 259 11.90 -37.79 2.43
C PHE A 259 12.67 -38.92 3.12
N LYS A 260 13.87 -38.61 3.63
CA LYS A 260 14.71 -39.53 4.41
C LYS A 260 14.27 -39.64 5.88
N SER A 261 13.37 -38.78 6.33
CA SER A 261 12.84 -38.82 7.70
C SER A 261 11.93 -40.03 7.86
N LEU A 262 12.12 -40.78 8.94
CA LEU A 262 11.20 -41.83 9.36
C LEU A 262 9.88 -41.25 9.89
N ILE A 263 9.79 -39.93 10.11
CA ILE A 263 8.58 -39.27 10.60
C ILE A 263 7.57 -39.16 9.45
N PRO A 264 6.41 -39.85 9.52
CA PRO A 264 5.41 -39.77 8.48
C PRO A 264 4.84 -38.36 8.36
N TYR A 265 4.57 -37.92 7.14
CA TYR A 265 3.83 -36.68 6.92
C TYR A 265 2.42 -36.83 7.49
N VAL A 266 2.06 -35.96 8.43
CA VAL A 266 0.71 -35.86 8.99
C VAL A 266 0.05 -34.60 8.41
N PRO A 267 -0.98 -34.75 7.56
CA PRO A 267 -1.77 -33.62 7.10
C PRO A 267 -2.34 -32.81 8.27
N GLY A 268 -2.38 -31.48 8.15
CA GLY A 268 -2.76 -30.59 9.24
C GLY A 268 -4.17 -30.85 9.81
N TYR A 269 -5.10 -31.34 8.98
CA TYR A 269 -6.46 -31.67 9.41
C TYR A 269 -6.53 -32.91 10.32
N LEU A 270 -5.49 -33.75 10.36
CA LEU A 270 -5.40 -34.92 11.23
C LEU A 270 -4.74 -34.62 12.58
N ILE A 271 -4.18 -33.43 12.77
CA ILE A 271 -3.44 -33.07 14.01
C ILE A 271 -4.38 -32.98 15.21
N ASN A 272 -5.65 -32.59 14.99
CA ASN A 272 -6.66 -32.45 16.05
C ASN A 272 -7.73 -33.55 16.01
N ASP A 273 -7.57 -34.57 15.17
CA ASP A 273 -8.49 -35.70 15.13
C ASP A 273 -8.19 -36.62 16.31
N PRO A 274 -9.11 -36.77 17.30
CA PRO A 274 -8.87 -37.59 18.48
C PRO A 274 -8.72 -39.09 18.15
N ASN A 275 -9.09 -39.52 16.95
CA ASN A 275 -8.94 -40.90 16.48
C ASN A 275 -7.68 -41.10 15.62
N PHE A 276 -6.93 -40.05 15.30
CA PHE A 276 -5.72 -40.17 14.51
C PHE A 276 -4.55 -40.66 15.36
N VAL A 277 -4.08 -41.87 15.06
CA VAL A 277 -2.86 -42.43 15.64
C VAL A 277 -1.72 -42.21 14.65
N ARG A 278 -0.68 -41.50 15.09
CA ARG A 278 0.49 -41.26 14.24
C ARG A 278 1.14 -42.61 13.89
N PRO A 279 1.41 -42.91 12.61
CA PRO A 279 2.19 -44.09 12.27
C PRO A 279 3.59 -43.95 12.89
N LEU A 280 4.08 -45.02 13.51
CA LEU A 280 5.45 -45.11 14.04
C LEU A 280 6.47 -45.21 12.91
#